data_AF-A0A2K1KIR5-F1
#
_entry.id   AF-A0A2K1KIR5-F1
#
_cell.length_a   1.000
_cell.length_b   1.000
_cell.length_c   1.000
_cell.angle_alpha   90.00
_cell.angle_beta   90.00
_cell.angle_gamma   90.00
#
_symmetry.space_group_name_H-M   'P 1'
#
loop_
_entity.id
_entity.type
_entity.pdbx_description
1 polymer ?
#
loop_
_entity_poly.entity_id
_entity_poly.type
_entity_poly.pdbx_seq_one_letter_code
_entity_poly.pdbx_strand_id
1 'polypeptide(L)'
;LTSLPNELHKLTSLTTLNMMRCWRLITLSNELGNLTSLISSYMNECSSLKLLSNKLGILISFTTLNIRRCSNLISLSNELDNLSSLII
;
A
#
# COMPACT_ATOMS: atom_id res chain seq x y z
N LEU A 1 -4.81 8.51 10.99
CA LEU A 1 -4.40 7.10 10.89
C LEU A 1 -2.88 7.02 10.96
N THR A 2 -2.31 6.31 11.94
CA THR A 2 -0.84 6.13 12.05
C THR A 2 -0.37 4.77 11.53
N SER A 3 -1.25 3.76 11.61
CA SER A 3 -1.08 2.41 11.11
C SER A 3 -2.44 1.86 10.66
N LEU A 4 -2.41 0.78 9.87
CA LEU A 4 -3.62 0.04 9.52
C LEU A 4 -4.12 -0.81 10.69
N PRO A 5 -5.44 -1.08 10.78
CA PRO A 5 -6.00 -1.98 11.78
C PRO A 5 -5.54 -3.42 11.55
N ASN A 6 -5.43 -4.20 12.63
CA ASN A 6 -4.95 -5.58 12.59
C ASN A 6 -5.93 -6.52 11.88
N GLU A 7 -7.20 -6.15 11.77
CA GLU A 7 -8.27 -6.95 11.19
C GLU A 7 -8.37 -6.80 9.67
N LEU A 8 -7.48 -6.02 9.03
CA LEU A 8 -7.52 -5.80 7.59
C LEU A 8 -7.41 -7.11 6.79
N HIS A 9 -6.72 -8.13 7.33
CA HIS A 9 -6.61 -9.45 6.72
C HIS A 9 -7.95 -10.15 6.49
N LYS A 10 -9.02 -9.74 7.17
CA LYS A 10 -10.36 -10.30 6.97
C LYS A 10 -11.02 -9.81 5.68
N LEU A 11 -10.50 -8.73 5.08
CA LEU A 11 -11.04 -8.11 3.89
C LEU A 11 -10.48 -8.77 2.61
N THR A 12 -10.55 -10.10 2.53
CA THR A 12 -9.91 -10.88 1.44
C THR A 12 -10.47 -10.57 0.06
N SER A 13 -11.70 -10.04 -0.04
CA SER A 13 -12.33 -9.59 -1.30
C SER A 13 -12.10 -8.11 -1.61
N LEU A 14 -11.32 -7.38 -0.81
CA LEU A 14 -11.07 -5.96 -1.03
C LEU A 14 -10.21 -5.76 -2.29
N THR A 15 -10.78 -5.09 -3.29
CA THR A 15 -10.08 -4.80 -4.56
C THR A 15 -9.46 -3.41 -4.58
N THR A 16 -9.99 -2.47 -3.79
CA THR A 16 -9.52 -1.09 -3.75
C THR A 16 -9.35 -0.61 -2.32
N LEU A 17 -8.18 -0.05 -2.01
CA LEU A 17 -7.88 0.58 -0.74
C LEU A 17 -7.63 2.07 -0.93
N ASN A 18 -8.51 2.92 -0.39
CA ASN A 18 -8.35 4.37 -0.42
C ASN A 18 -7.88 4.90 0.94
N MET A 19 -6.68 5.46 0.96
CA MET A 19 -6.04 6.08 2.13
C MET A 19 -5.53 7.48 1.79
N MET A 20 -6.16 8.17 0.84
CA MET A 20 -5.77 9.52 0.48
C MET A 20 -5.77 10.43 1.71
N ARG A 21 -4.77 11.32 1.79
CA ARG A 21 -4.62 12.35 2.82
C ARG A 21 -4.45 11.78 4.23
N CYS A 22 -3.94 10.56 4.36
CA CYS A 22 -3.53 10.00 5.64
C CYS A 22 -2.18 10.59 6.09
N TRP A 23 -2.17 11.87 6.47
CA TRP A 23 -0.96 12.65 6.79
C TRP A 23 -0.11 12.09 7.93
N ARG A 24 -0.69 11.25 8.79
CA ARG A 24 -0.02 10.65 9.95
C ARG A 24 0.42 9.20 9.70
N LEU A 25 0.10 8.63 8.53
CA LEU A 25 0.44 7.24 8.22
C LEU A 25 1.94 7.14 8.00
N ILE A 26 2.64 6.33 8.80
CA ILE A 26 4.10 6.22 8.72
C ILE A 26 4.51 5.04 7.84
N THR A 27 3.77 3.95 7.92
CA THR A 27 4.07 2.69 7.22
C THR A 27 2.78 1.92 6.93
N LEU A 28 2.81 1.10 5.88
CA LEU A 28 1.80 0.07 5.66
C LEU A 28 2.19 -1.18 6.46
N SER A 29 1.25 -1.77 7.19
CA SER A 29 1.52 -3.00 7.94
C SER A 29 1.70 -4.19 6.99
N ASN A 30 2.31 -5.26 7.50
CA ASN A 30 2.46 -6.52 6.76
C ASN A 30 1.10 -7.19 6.46
N GLU A 31 0.05 -6.81 7.20
CA GLU A 31 -1.33 -7.26 6.96
C GLU A 31 -1.85 -6.92 5.56
N LEU A 32 -1.26 -5.93 4.86
CA LEU A 32 -1.63 -5.65 3.47
C LEU A 32 -1.38 -6.84 2.55
N GLY A 33 -0.38 -7.67 2.87
CA GLY A 33 -0.09 -8.89 2.12
C GLY A 33 -1.21 -9.92 2.15
N ASN A 34 -2.13 -9.80 3.11
CA ASN A 34 -3.29 -10.70 3.23
C ASN A 34 -4.46 -10.26 2.32
N LEU A 35 -4.40 -9.07 1.72
CA LEU A 35 -5.40 -8.56 0.79
C LEU A 35 -5.14 -9.09 -0.63
N THR A 36 -5.19 -10.42 -0.80
CA THR A 36 -4.79 -11.08 -2.05
C THR A 36 -5.60 -10.65 -3.28
N SER A 37 -6.83 -10.15 -3.10
CA SER A 37 -7.65 -9.59 -4.18
C SER A 37 -7.40 -8.10 -4.47
N LEU A 38 -6.46 -7.45 -3.78
CA LEU A 38 -6.22 -6.02 -3.92
C LEU A 38 -5.64 -5.69 -5.31
N ILE A 39 -6.29 -4.77 -6.00
CA ILE A 39 -5.93 -4.32 -7.35
C ILE A 39 -5.33 -2.92 -7.31
N SER A 40 -5.93 -2.03 -6.51
CA SER A 40 -5.56 -0.61 -6.51
C SER A 40 -5.47 -0.02 -5.10
N SER A 41 -4.42 0.78 -4.87
CA SER A 41 -4.26 1.56 -3.63
C SER A 41 -4.03 3.04 -3.95
N TYR A 42 -4.79 3.90 -3.29
CA TYR A 42 -4.68 5.35 -3.44
C TYR A 42 -4.24 5.99 -2.13
N MET A 43 -3.02 6.53 -2.12
CA MET A 43 -2.35 7.14 -0.97
C MET A 43 -1.86 8.56 -1.27
N ASN A 44 -2.55 9.27 -2.17
CA ASN A 44 -2.24 10.66 -2.47
C ASN A 44 -2.14 11.50 -1.19
N GLU A 45 -1.15 12.37 -1.10
CA GLU A 45 -0.96 13.30 0.03
C GLU A 45 -0.72 12.60 1.38
N CYS A 46 -0.14 11.40 1.43
CA CYS A 46 0.31 10.78 2.68
C CYS A 46 1.72 11.24 3.05
N SER A 47 1.85 12.49 3.50
CA SER A 47 3.15 13.14 3.70
C SER A 47 4.06 12.46 4.72
N SER A 48 3.54 11.78 5.75
CA SER A 48 4.39 11.06 6.74
C SER A 48 4.78 9.64 6.32
N LEU A 49 4.29 9.15 5.17
CA LEU A 49 4.56 7.78 4.73
C LEU A 49 6.04 7.65 4.36
N LYS A 50 6.77 6.81 5.09
CA LYS A 50 8.22 6.62 4.90
C LYS A 50 8.55 5.35 4.13
N LEU A 51 7.76 4.30 4.38
CA LEU A 51 8.02 2.95 3.87
C LEU A 51 6.72 2.31 3.40
N LEU A 52 6.81 1.57 2.31
CA LEU A 52 5.79 0.61 1.92
C LEU A 52 6.07 -0.74 2.60
N SER A 53 5.00 -1.54 2.79
CA SER A 53 5.11 -2.90 3.32
C SER A 53 5.92 -3.79 2.37
N ASN A 54 6.82 -4.62 2.91
CA ASN A 54 7.54 -5.62 2.10
C ASN A 54 6.65 -6.78 1.63
N LYS A 55 5.37 -6.79 2.01
CA LYS A 55 4.39 -7.78 1.56
C LYS A 55 3.54 -7.31 0.38
N LEU A 56 3.84 -6.15 -0.22
CA LEU A 56 3.14 -5.75 -1.45
C LEU A 56 3.51 -6.64 -2.65
N GLY A 57 4.74 -7.12 -2.72
CA GLY A 57 5.23 -7.96 -3.83
C GLY A 57 4.53 -9.30 -4.00
N ILE A 58 3.81 -9.78 -2.97
CA ILE A 58 3.04 -11.03 -3.04
C ILE A 58 1.61 -10.82 -3.55
N LEU A 59 1.18 -9.56 -3.73
CA LEU A 59 -0.17 -9.23 -4.19
C LEU A 59 -0.24 -9.32 -5.72
N ILE A 60 -0.36 -10.56 -6.23
CA ILE A 60 -0.31 -10.85 -7.68
C ILE A 60 -1.35 -10.08 -8.53
N SER A 61 -2.46 -9.65 -7.92
CA SER A 61 -3.51 -8.87 -8.60
C SER A 61 -3.29 -7.35 -8.52
N PHE A 62 -2.27 -6.90 -7.79
CA PHE A 62 -2.01 -5.49 -7.52
C PHE A 62 -1.36 -4.80 -8.71
N THR A 63 -2.05 -3.83 -9.29
CA THR A 63 -1.66 -3.17 -10.54
C THR A 63 -1.55 -1.66 -10.43
N THR A 64 -2.11 -1.04 -9.38
CA THR A 64 -2.12 0.43 -9.26
C THR A 64 -1.75 0.89 -7.86
N LEU A 65 -0.70 1.71 -7.77
CA LEU A 65 -0.23 2.31 -6.53
C LEU A 65 -0.08 3.83 -6.71
N ASN A 66 -1.07 4.61 -6.30
CA ASN A 66 -0.94 6.06 -6.37
C ASN A 66 -0.39 6.63 -5.05
N ILE A 67 0.86 7.12 -5.10
CA ILE A 67 1.58 7.74 -3.97
C ILE A 67 1.97 9.19 -4.25
N ARG A 68 1.19 9.90 -5.09
CA ARG A 68 1.46 11.31 -5.39
C ARG A 68 1.49 12.15 -4.12
N ARG A 69 2.46 13.06 -4.01
CA ARG A 69 2.64 13.96 -2.86
C ARG A 69 2.93 13.23 -1.53
N CYS A 70 3.47 12.01 -1.57
CA CYS A 70 4.07 11.34 -0.41
C CYS A 70 5.54 11.73 -0.26
N SER A 71 5.80 12.96 0.18
CA SER A 71 7.14 13.57 0.11
C SER A 71 8.21 12.93 1.00
N ASN A 72 7.84 12.17 2.04
CA ASN A 72 8.79 11.50 2.92
C ASN A 72 9.02 10.02 2.56
N LEU A 73 8.49 9.54 1.44
CA LEU A 73 8.68 8.14 1.02
C LEU A 73 10.13 7.94 0.60
N ILE A 74 10.87 7.10 1.35
CA ILE A 74 12.32 6.95 1.19
C ILE A 74 12.64 6.02 0.03
N SER A 75 11.93 4.90 -0.08
CA SER A 75 12.06 4.00 -1.22
C SER A 75 10.77 3.23 -1.45
N LEU A 76 10.61 2.84 -2.71
CA LEU A 76 9.77 1.73 -3.12
C LEU A 76 10.51 0.44 -2.71
N SER A 77 9.83 -0.50 -2.06
CA SER A 77 10.44 -1.77 -1.64
C SER A 77 10.84 -2.58 -2.88
N ASN A 78 12.02 -3.23 -2.88
CA ASN A 78 12.47 -4.11 -3.98
C ASN A 78 11.44 -5.20 -4.32
N GLU A 79 10.56 -5.55 -3.37
CA GLU A 79 9.48 -6.51 -3.56
C GLU A 79 8.45 -6.05 -4.62
N LEU A 80 8.36 -4.75 -4.91
CA LEU A 80 7.50 -4.24 -5.98
C LEU A 80 8.01 -4.64 -7.37
N ASP A 81 9.27 -5.02 -7.52
CA ASP A 81 9.83 -5.52 -8.79
C ASP A 81 9.16 -6.84 -9.21
N ASN A 82 8.60 -7.59 -8.26
CA ASN A 82 7.83 -8.81 -8.54
C ASN A 82 6.46 -8.52 -9.18
N LEU A 83 6.00 -7.26 -9.14
CA LEU A 83 4.70 -6.85 -9.66
C LEU A 83 4.86 -6.29 -11.07
N SER A 84 5.02 -7.18 -12.05
CA SER A 84 5.27 -6.82 -13.46
C SER A 84 4.22 -5.91 -14.10
N SER A 85 3.00 -5.90 -13.56
CA SER A 85 1.88 -5.07 -14.04
C SER A 85 1.64 -3.82 -13.20
N LEU A 86 2.53 -3.49 -12.26
CA LEU A 86 2.36 -2.36 -11.35
C LEU A 86 2.60 -1.02 -12.05
N ILE A 87 1.64 -0.12 -11.88
CA ILE A 87 1.69 1.28 -12.28
C ILE A 87 1.71 2.15 -11.02
N ILE A 88 2.64 3.11 -10.97
CA ILE A 88 2.86 4.01 -9.82
C ILE A 88 2.60 5.48 -10.20
#